data_AF-A0A2K8MFG9-F1
#
_entry.id   AF-A0A2K8MFG9-F1
#
_cell.length_a   1.000
_cell.length_b   1.000
_cell.length_c   1.000
_cell.angle_alpha   90.00
_cell.angle_beta   90.00
_cell.angle_gamma   90.00
#
_symmetry.space_group_name_H-M   'P 1'
#
loop_
_entity.id
_entity.type
_entity.pdbx_description
1 polymer ?
#
loop_
_entity_poly.entity_id
_entity_poly.type
_entity_poly.pdbx_seq_one_letter_code
_entity_poly.pdbx_strand_id
1 'polypeptide(L)'
;MIGLCELAIGTRLAAHEQNILVAAIRCWQDRHQTDIPVVQDVLDVVRQRPKELQLIAQDRGDETRYAERTERLVDALLALCSDEGLFGGIFAHHTTEPMEMGRPFCFDLQAVDAADRTVQAGLQLVCWSYGSAAVTASKHLADAGLQPRQVYVLGYDELWRSLRAAEFMVDRIDDLTRLNRTLGLAQILITHTMADLKLPTADATEKAWGFVSRSEMVFMGGLDHKEMGNLAEVFAMSAREQAMVTSWSARGTVNPKTGKADAPPGRGKFLLKTGQDLGLPFRVQLVDAELALNDTNRTWHDAIASMNRGGGSYDELLDEAV
;
A
#
# COMPACT_ATOMS: atom_id res chain seq x y z
N MET A 1 2.12 -7.50 12.81
CA MET A 1 3.01 -6.89 13.83
C MET A 1 4.49 -6.95 13.44
N ILE A 2 5.07 -8.11 13.07
CA ILE A 2 6.51 -8.22 12.70
C ILE A 2 6.96 -7.13 11.71
N GLY A 3 6.29 -7.00 10.56
CA GLY A 3 6.71 -6.00 9.56
C GLY A 3 6.58 -4.55 10.02
N LEU A 4 5.66 -4.28 10.94
CA LEU A 4 5.51 -2.95 11.54
C LEU A 4 6.64 -2.66 12.52
N CYS A 5 7.02 -3.63 13.35
CA CYS A 5 8.20 -3.53 14.22
C CYS A 5 9.48 -3.30 13.41
N GLU A 6 9.66 -4.04 12.32
CA GLU A 6 10.83 -3.91 11.44
C GLU A 6 10.88 -2.54 10.74
N LEU A 7 9.72 -2.00 10.35
CA LEU A 7 9.60 -0.64 9.81
C LEU A 7 10.01 0.40 10.87
N ALA A 8 9.57 0.21 12.11
CA ALA A 8 9.88 1.13 13.21
C ALA A 8 11.39 1.22 13.49
N ILE A 9 12.13 0.11 13.36
CA ILE A 9 13.59 0.07 13.57
C ILE A 9 14.41 0.08 12.28
N GLY A 10 13.76 0.22 11.12
CA GLY A 10 14.37 0.22 9.78
C GLY A 10 15.14 -1.05 9.40
N THR A 11 14.99 -2.15 10.13
CA THR A 11 15.81 -3.36 10.00
C THR A 11 15.01 -4.61 10.34
N ARG A 12 15.45 -5.78 9.83
CA ARG A 12 14.79 -7.06 10.14
C ARG A 12 14.98 -7.46 11.60
N LEU A 13 13.92 -8.02 12.17
CA LEU A 13 13.98 -8.70 13.46
C LEU A 13 14.69 -10.04 13.29
N ALA A 14 15.55 -10.38 14.23
CA ALA A 14 16.16 -11.69 14.32
C ALA A 14 15.10 -12.78 14.55
N ALA A 15 15.40 -14.02 14.17
CA ALA A 15 14.46 -15.14 14.29
C ALA A 15 13.94 -15.33 15.73
N HIS A 16 14.79 -15.14 16.74
CA HIS A 16 14.35 -15.23 18.13
C HIS A 16 13.43 -14.08 18.54
N GLU A 17 13.64 -12.85 18.04
CA GLU A 17 12.78 -11.70 18.32
C GLU A 17 11.38 -11.90 17.71
N GLN A 18 11.33 -12.41 16.48
CA GLN A 18 10.06 -12.76 15.83
C GLN A 18 9.29 -13.83 16.63
N ASN A 19 10.00 -14.87 17.10
CA ASN A 19 9.40 -15.92 17.92
C ASN A 19 8.92 -15.40 19.29
N ILE A 20 9.69 -14.49 19.92
CA ILE A 20 9.29 -13.85 21.18
C ILE A 20 8.03 -13.02 20.96
N LEU A 21 7.94 -12.25 19.87
CA LEU A 21 6.77 -11.45 19.57
C LEU A 21 5.50 -12.30 19.39
N VAL A 22 5.60 -13.40 18.63
CA VAL A 22 4.47 -14.34 18.44
C VAL A 22 4.07 -14.97 19.78
N ALA A 23 5.04 -15.41 20.58
CA ALA A 23 4.78 -16.01 21.89
C ALA A 23 4.19 -14.99 22.88
N ALA A 24 4.60 -13.73 22.83
CA ALA A 24 4.07 -12.65 23.67
C ALA A 24 2.57 -12.43 23.41
N ILE A 25 2.18 -12.37 22.14
CA ILE A 25 0.76 -12.24 21.75
C ILE A 25 -0.05 -13.43 22.27
N ARG A 26 0.46 -14.65 22.11
CA ARG A 26 -0.22 -15.86 22.61
C ARG A 26 -0.33 -15.86 24.15
N CYS A 27 0.76 -15.54 24.85
CA CYS A 27 0.79 -15.42 26.31
C CYS A 27 -0.23 -14.39 26.82
N TRP A 28 -0.43 -13.30 26.07
CA TRP A 28 -1.45 -12.32 26.40
C TRP A 28 -2.87 -12.88 26.19
N GLN A 29 -3.13 -13.52 25.04
CA GLN A 29 -4.43 -14.11 24.68
C GLN A 29 -4.87 -15.20 25.66
N ASP A 30 -3.94 -16.04 26.14
CA ASP A 30 -4.24 -17.09 27.12
C ASP A 30 -4.81 -16.52 28.44
N ARG A 31 -4.48 -15.26 28.75
CA ARG A 31 -4.99 -14.54 29.95
C ARG A 31 -6.22 -13.70 29.66
N HIS A 32 -6.48 -13.34 28.40
CA HIS A 32 -7.54 -12.45 27.96
C HIS A 32 -8.28 -13.05 26.76
N GLN A 33 -9.29 -13.88 27.03
CA GLN A 33 -9.96 -14.68 25.99
C GLN A 33 -10.84 -13.86 25.04
N THR A 34 -11.33 -12.69 25.48
CA THR A 34 -12.29 -11.87 24.74
C THR A 34 -11.76 -10.52 24.30
N ASP A 35 -10.65 -10.07 24.87
CA ASP A 35 -10.13 -8.72 24.62
C ASP A 35 -9.17 -8.74 23.41
N ILE A 36 -9.01 -7.59 22.77
CA ILE A 36 -8.08 -7.41 21.64
C ILE A 36 -6.84 -6.67 22.16
N PRO A 37 -5.61 -7.18 22.03
CA PRO A 37 -4.46 -6.49 22.57
C PRO A 37 -4.11 -5.24 21.75
N VAL A 38 -3.64 -4.19 22.43
CA VAL A 38 -2.88 -3.10 21.80
C VAL A 38 -1.38 -3.37 21.85
N VAL A 39 -0.57 -2.54 21.18
CA VAL A 39 0.90 -2.73 21.17
C VAL A 39 1.50 -2.65 22.58
N GLN A 40 0.94 -1.79 23.44
CA GLN A 40 1.39 -1.64 24.83
C GLN A 40 1.24 -2.94 25.63
N ASP A 41 0.15 -3.68 25.44
CA ASP A 41 -0.08 -4.96 26.10
C ASP A 41 1.01 -5.99 25.75
N VAL A 42 1.40 -6.02 24.48
CA VAL A 42 2.44 -6.93 23.99
C VAL A 42 3.81 -6.53 24.56
N LEU A 43 4.11 -5.23 24.61
CA LEU A 43 5.31 -4.70 25.25
C LEU A 43 5.38 -5.08 26.74
N ASP A 44 4.26 -4.99 27.45
CA ASP A 44 4.19 -5.34 28.86
C ASP A 44 4.41 -6.83 29.08
N VAL A 45 3.89 -7.70 28.21
CA VAL A 45 4.18 -9.14 28.28
C VAL A 45 5.67 -9.44 28.04
N VAL A 46 6.31 -8.77 27.07
CA VAL A 46 7.75 -8.91 26.84
C VAL A 46 8.54 -8.47 28.09
N ARG A 47 8.16 -7.34 28.71
CA ARG A 47 8.80 -6.83 29.93
C ARG A 47 8.54 -7.66 31.18
N GLN A 48 7.40 -8.34 31.27
CA GLN A 48 7.10 -9.28 32.36
C GLN A 48 7.94 -10.56 32.29
N ARG A 49 8.53 -10.86 31.12
CA ARG A 49 9.43 -12.01 30.92
C ARG A 49 8.83 -13.33 31.40
N PRO A 50 7.62 -13.74 30.98
CA PRO A 50 7.08 -15.05 31.34
C PRO A 50 8.02 -16.19 30.90
N LYS A 51 7.96 -17.31 31.61
CA LYS A 51 8.89 -18.45 31.43
C LYS A 51 9.02 -18.92 29.98
N GLU A 52 7.95 -18.87 29.21
CA GLU A 52 7.99 -19.23 27.79
C GLU A 52 8.92 -18.32 26.98
N LEU A 53 8.82 -17.01 27.19
CA LEU A 53 9.62 -16.02 26.50
C LEU A 53 11.10 -16.12 26.93
N GLN A 54 11.37 -16.43 28.20
CA GLN A 54 12.72 -16.69 28.70
C GLN A 54 13.37 -17.88 27.96
N LEU A 55 12.60 -18.95 27.71
CA LEU A 55 13.09 -20.13 26.98
C LEU A 55 13.40 -19.81 25.52
N ILE A 56 12.58 -19.01 24.84
CA ILE A 56 12.81 -18.59 23.44
C ILE A 56 14.00 -17.63 23.34
N ALA A 57 14.09 -16.68 24.28
CA ALA A 57 15.26 -15.84 24.45
C ALA A 57 16.50 -16.67 24.85
N GLN A 58 16.31 -17.92 25.27
CA GLN A 58 17.33 -18.79 25.81
C GLN A 58 18.13 -18.12 26.91
N ASP A 59 17.54 -17.30 27.77
CA ASP A 59 18.28 -16.41 28.69
C ASP A 59 19.16 -17.15 29.71
N ARG A 60 18.83 -18.42 30.00
CA ARG A 60 19.48 -19.29 31.01
C ARG A 60 19.34 -18.76 32.44
N GLY A 61 18.25 -18.04 32.72
CA GLY A 61 17.98 -17.43 34.02
C GLY A 61 18.73 -16.12 34.28
N ASP A 62 19.46 -15.60 33.29
CA ASP A 62 20.13 -14.29 33.37
C ASP A 62 19.23 -13.19 32.78
N GLU A 63 18.81 -12.26 33.63
CA GLU A 63 17.97 -11.13 33.24
C GLU A 63 18.63 -10.18 32.26
N THR A 64 19.93 -9.95 32.43
CA THR A 64 20.72 -9.08 31.57
C THR A 64 20.72 -9.64 30.15
N ARG A 65 20.92 -10.95 30.03
CA ARG A 65 20.92 -11.62 28.73
C ARG A 65 19.54 -11.62 28.06
N TYR A 66 18.45 -11.67 28.83
CA TYR A 66 17.12 -11.48 28.26
C TYR A 66 16.97 -10.07 27.69
N ALA A 67 17.34 -9.05 28.48
CA ALA A 67 17.26 -7.65 28.08
C ALA A 67 18.05 -7.40 26.79
N GLU A 68 19.31 -7.84 26.72
CA GLU A 68 20.15 -7.73 25.52
C GLU A 68 19.52 -8.41 24.29
N ARG A 69 18.90 -9.57 24.48
CA ARG A 69 18.30 -10.34 23.36
C ARG A 69 16.94 -9.82 22.91
N THR A 70 16.31 -8.94 23.69
CA THR A 70 15.00 -8.35 23.40
C THR A 70 15.04 -6.84 23.18
N GLU A 71 16.19 -6.19 23.39
CA GLU A 71 16.39 -4.74 23.31
C GLU A 71 15.77 -4.14 22.03
N ARG A 72 16.17 -4.63 20.85
CA ARG A 72 15.64 -4.11 19.58
C ARG A 72 14.15 -4.36 19.40
N LEU A 73 13.61 -5.46 19.92
CA LEU A 73 12.18 -5.72 19.89
C LEU A 73 11.43 -4.73 20.80
N VAL A 74 11.97 -4.47 21.99
CA VAL A 74 11.43 -3.49 22.94
C VAL A 74 11.46 -2.09 22.33
N ASP A 75 12.57 -1.70 21.70
CA ASP A 75 12.69 -0.41 20.99
C ASP A 75 11.64 -0.28 19.88
N ALA A 76 11.44 -1.35 19.10
CA ALA A 76 10.43 -1.38 18.05
C ALA A 76 9.01 -1.20 18.60
N LEU A 77 8.66 -1.91 19.68
CA LEU A 77 7.35 -1.80 20.31
C LEU A 77 7.15 -0.42 20.96
N LEU A 78 8.18 0.13 21.60
CA LEU A 78 8.13 1.48 22.18
C LEU A 78 7.89 2.55 21.11
N ALA A 79 8.57 2.45 19.96
CA ALA A 79 8.38 3.38 18.84
C ALA A 79 6.94 3.36 18.31
N LEU A 80 6.23 2.23 18.45
CA LEU A 80 4.83 2.06 18.03
C LEU A 80 3.82 2.47 19.11
N CYS A 81 4.20 2.43 20.39
CA CYS A 81 3.34 2.86 21.51
C CYS A 81 3.35 4.38 21.74
N SER A 82 4.40 5.07 21.29
CA SER A 82 4.59 6.48 21.64
C SER A 82 3.72 7.42 20.80
N ASP A 83 3.00 8.31 21.48
CA ASP A 83 2.27 9.44 20.87
C ASP A 83 3.22 10.53 20.33
N GLU A 84 4.47 10.55 20.80
CA GLU A 84 5.51 11.51 20.40
C GLU A 84 6.53 10.90 19.41
N GLY A 85 6.31 9.65 18.99
CA GLY A 85 7.18 8.90 18.08
C GLY A 85 6.88 9.15 16.61
N LEU A 86 7.66 8.51 15.72
CA LEU A 86 7.49 8.56 14.26
C LEU A 86 6.04 8.30 13.82
N PHE A 87 5.33 7.41 14.51
CA PHE A 87 3.97 7.02 14.17
C PHE A 87 2.89 7.77 14.98
N GLY A 88 3.24 8.70 15.86
CA GLY A 88 2.28 9.58 16.55
C GLY A 88 1.09 8.87 17.20
N GLY A 89 1.27 7.70 17.80
CA GLY A 89 0.20 6.92 18.45
C GLY A 89 -0.76 6.17 17.53
N ILE A 90 -0.59 6.25 16.19
CA ILE A 90 -1.50 5.64 15.19
C ILE A 90 -1.78 4.15 15.45
N PHE A 91 -0.78 3.41 15.92
CA PHE A 91 -0.88 1.97 16.18
C PHE A 91 -1.02 1.61 17.67
N ALA A 92 -1.03 2.60 18.56
CA ALA A 92 -0.97 2.40 20.00
C ALA A 92 -2.34 2.08 20.64
N HIS A 93 -3.44 2.32 19.92
CA HIS A 93 -4.80 2.26 20.44
C HIS A 93 -5.67 1.23 19.71
N HIS A 94 -6.81 0.89 20.31
CA HIS A 94 -7.81 0.07 19.64
C HIS A 94 -8.39 0.78 18.42
N THR A 95 -8.75 -0.02 17.42
CA THR A 95 -9.49 0.45 16.26
C THR A 95 -10.80 1.11 16.69
N THR A 96 -10.96 2.39 16.35
CA THR A 96 -12.17 3.17 16.63
C THR A 96 -13.27 2.93 15.59
N GLU A 97 -12.88 2.69 14.35
CA GLU A 97 -13.79 2.42 13.23
C GLU A 97 -13.44 1.06 12.59
N PRO A 98 -14.06 -0.04 13.04
CA PRO A 98 -13.78 -1.35 12.52
C PRO A 98 -14.36 -1.52 11.12
N MET A 99 -13.68 -2.34 10.32
CA MET A 99 -14.13 -2.69 8.99
C MET A 99 -15.39 -3.57 9.04
N GLU A 100 -16.42 -3.17 8.32
CA GLU A 100 -17.67 -3.93 8.20
C GLU A 100 -17.65 -4.84 6.97
N MET A 101 -17.73 -6.15 7.20
CA MET A 101 -17.84 -7.14 6.13
C MET A 101 -19.24 -7.14 5.49
N GLY A 102 -19.33 -7.57 4.24
CA GLY A 102 -20.60 -7.67 3.51
C GLY A 102 -20.96 -6.43 2.67
N ARG A 103 -20.15 -5.38 2.72
CA ARG A 103 -20.22 -4.22 1.83
C ARG A 103 -18.83 -3.83 1.30
N PRO A 104 -18.75 -3.12 0.17
CA PRO A 104 -17.49 -2.50 -0.26
C PRO A 104 -17.01 -1.47 0.78
N PHE A 105 -15.70 -1.43 1.03
CA PHE A 105 -15.06 -0.45 1.89
C PHE A 105 -13.70 -0.04 1.30
N CYS A 106 -13.16 1.08 1.77
CA CYS A 106 -11.84 1.59 1.38
C CYS A 106 -11.10 2.08 2.63
N PHE A 107 -9.80 1.82 2.70
CA PHE A 107 -8.92 2.49 3.65
C PHE A 107 -8.35 3.74 2.99
N ASP A 108 -8.87 4.90 3.37
CA ASP A 108 -8.40 6.18 2.84
C ASP A 108 -7.16 6.67 3.61
N LEU A 109 -6.05 6.82 2.89
CA LEU A 109 -4.77 7.30 3.42
C LEU A 109 -4.41 8.71 2.93
N GLN A 110 -5.35 9.42 2.28
CA GLN A 110 -5.10 10.73 1.68
C GLN A 110 -4.67 11.80 2.71
N ALA A 111 -5.21 11.74 3.93
CA ALA A 111 -4.92 12.70 4.98
C ALA A 111 -3.51 12.57 5.57
N VAL A 112 -2.81 11.47 5.28
CA VAL A 112 -1.46 11.20 5.80
C VAL A 112 -0.44 11.85 4.89
N ASP A 113 0.43 12.69 5.46
CA ASP A 113 1.46 13.41 4.72
C ASP A 113 2.29 12.46 3.84
N ALA A 114 2.39 12.80 2.55
CA ALA A 114 3.18 12.07 1.56
C ALA A 114 4.69 12.14 1.83
N ALA A 115 5.15 13.08 2.66
CA ALA A 115 6.54 13.16 3.08
C ALA A 115 6.95 11.99 3.99
N ASP A 116 6.04 11.45 4.80
CA ASP A 116 6.35 10.36 5.74
C ASP A 116 6.11 8.97 5.12
N ARG A 117 7.12 8.52 4.36
CA ARG A 117 7.08 7.22 3.68
C ARG A 117 6.98 6.04 4.63
N THR A 118 7.53 6.15 5.84
CA THR A 118 7.55 5.04 6.81
C THR A 118 6.18 4.88 7.45
N VAL A 119 5.54 5.98 7.85
CA VAL A 119 4.16 5.96 8.37
C VAL A 119 3.19 5.44 7.31
N GLN A 120 3.28 5.94 6.07
CA GLN A 120 2.42 5.45 4.98
C GLN A 120 2.59 3.96 4.70
N ALA A 121 3.83 3.46 4.66
CA ALA A 121 4.10 2.03 4.46
C ALA A 121 3.57 1.17 5.63
N GLY A 122 3.72 1.66 6.86
CA GLY A 122 3.16 1.01 8.05
C GLY A 122 1.64 0.90 7.97
N LEU A 123 0.97 2.00 7.62
CA LEU A 123 -0.49 2.05 7.45
C LEU A 123 -0.96 1.11 6.35
N GLN A 124 -0.35 1.18 5.15
CA GLN A 124 -0.67 0.28 4.04
C GLN A 124 -0.52 -1.19 4.46
N LEU A 125 0.60 -1.56 5.10
CA LEU A 125 0.84 -2.93 5.57
C LEU A 125 -0.22 -3.39 6.58
N VAL A 126 -0.60 -2.54 7.53
CA VAL A 126 -1.62 -2.86 8.54
C VAL A 126 -3.00 -2.98 7.91
N CYS A 127 -3.42 -2.04 7.07
CA CYS A 127 -4.70 -2.06 6.36
C CYS A 127 -4.84 -3.31 5.47
N TRP A 128 -3.80 -3.66 4.72
CA TRP A 128 -3.80 -4.86 3.89
C TRP A 128 -3.83 -6.14 4.71
N SER A 129 -3.08 -6.19 5.81
CA SER A 129 -3.10 -7.33 6.73
C SER A 129 -4.48 -7.47 7.39
N TYR A 130 -5.11 -6.37 7.80
CA TYR A 130 -6.44 -6.36 8.41
C TYR A 130 -7.51 -6.86 7.44
N GLY A 131 -7.53 -6.34 6.20
CA GLY A 131 -8.43 -6.80 5.15
C GLY A 131 -8.24 -8.28 4.83
N SER A 132 -6.99 -8.73 4.68
CA SER A 132 -6.68 -10.14 4.39
C SER A 132 -7.10 -11.07 5.53
N ALA A 133 -6.88 -10.66 6.78
CA ALA A 133 -7.26 -11.43 7.97
C ALA A 133 -8.79 -11.57 8.08
N ALA A 134 -9.54 -10.48 7.90
CA ALA A 134 -10.99 -10.51 7.96
C ALA A 134 -11.62 -11.35 6.85
N VAL A 135 -11.05 -11.29 5.63
CA VAL A 135 -11.49 -12.16 4.54
C VAL A 135 -11.16 -13.63 4.82
N THR A 136 -10.00 -13.91 5.42
CA THR A 136 -9.62 -15.27 5.85
C THR A 136 -10.60 -15.81 6.88
N ALA A 137 -10.91 -15.02 7.91
CA ALA A 137 -11.92 -15.35 8.92
C ALA A 137 -13.29 -15.62 8.26
N SER A 138 -13.69 -14.78 7.30
CA SER A 138 -14.94 -14.98 6.56
C SER A 138 -14.96 -16.31 5.81
N LYS A 139 -13.86 -16.70 5.17
CA LYS A 139 -13.76 -18.00 4.49
C LYS A 139 -13.86 -19.17 5.46
N HIS A 140 -13.20 -19.10 6.62
CA HIS A 140 -13.32 -20.14 7.65
C HIS A 140 -14.75 -20.28 8.18
N LEU A 141 -15.45 -19.16 8.40
CA LEU A 141 -16.87 -19.19 8.78
C LEU A 141 -17.73 -19.84 7.68
N ALA A 142 -17.44 -19.58 6.40
CA ALA A 142 -18.16 -20.19 5.29
C ALA A 142 -17.88 -21.69 5.17
N ASP A 143 -16.63 -22.12 5.34
CA ASP A 143 -16.25 -23.54 5.33
C ASP A 143 -16.89 -24.31 6.50
N ALA A 144 -17.13 -23.64 7.64
CA ALA A 144 -17.88 -24.16 8.78
C ALA A 144 -19.41 -24.11 8.59
N GLY A 145 -19.92 -23.58 7.47
CA GLY A 145 -21.35 -23.45 7.20
C GLY A 145 -22.06 -22.36 8.01
N LEU A 146 -21.32 -21.48 8.68
CA LEU A 146 -21.86 -20.40 9.51
C LEU A 146 -22.27 -19.17 8.69
N GLN A 147 -21.82 -19.07 7.43
CA GLN A 147 -22.26 -18.04 6.50
C GLN A 147 -22.08 -18.47 5.03
N PRO A 148 -22.68 -17.76 4.06
CA PRO A 148 -22.48 -18.05 2.63
C PRO A 148 -21.04 -17.78 2.19
N ARG A 149 -20.54 -18.60 1.26
CA ARG A 149 -19.23 -18.39 0.63
C ARG A 149 -19.28 -17.16 -0.28
N GLN A 150 -18.35 -16.23 -0.08
CA GLN A 150 -18.23 -15.01 -0.87
C GLN A 150 -16.90 -14.97 -1.65
N VAL A 151 -16.91 -14.29 -2.79
CA VAL A 151 -15.71 -13.94 -3.55
C VAL A 151 -15.30 -12.53 -3.16
N TYR A 152 -14.03 -12.34 -2.84
CA TYR A 152 -13.48 -11.05 -2.45
C TYR A 152 -12.44 -10.61 -3.48
N VAL A 153 -12.43 -9.30 -3.74
CA VAL A 153 -11.47 -8.61 -4.61
C VAL A 153 -10.78 -7.55 -3.78
N LEU A 154 -9.46 -7.59 -3.72
CA LEU A 154 -8.62 -6.66 -2.97
C LEU A 154 -7.91 -5.70 -3.94
N GLY A 155 -8.05 -4.39 -3.72
CA GLY A 155 -7.32 -3.37 -4.45
C GLY A 155 -6.09 -2.92 -3.67
N TYR A 156 -4.92 -2.97 -4.29
CA TYR A 156 -3.66 -2.48 -3.78
C TYR A 156 -3.24 -1.27 -4.60
N ASP A 157 -3.65 -0.10 -4.15
CA ASP A 157 -3.27 1.16 -4.78
C ASP A 157 -1.96 1.71 -4.20
N GLU A 158 -1.18 2.37 -5.05
CA GLU A 158 0.09 3.01 -4.70
C GLU A 158 1.07 2.07 -3.96
N LEU A 159 1.13 0.80 -4.39
CA LEU A 159 1.98 -0.25 -3.79
C LEU A 159 3.45 0.16 -3.69
N TRP A 160 3.91 0.96 -4.66
CA TRP A 160 5.28 1.43 -4.74
C TRP A 160 5.73 2.24 -3.53
N ARG A 161 4.79 2.91 -2.84
CA ARG A 161 5.10 3.69 -1.64
C ARG A 161 5.64 2.78 -0.54
N SER A 162 4.92 1.69 -0.26
CA SER A 162 5.37 0.63 0.66
C SER A 162 6.67 -0.01 0.22
N LEU A 163 6.83 -0.33 -1.07
CA LEU A 163 8.03 -0.98 -1.59
C LEU A 163 9.30 -0.13 -1.42
N ARG A 164 9.16 1.20 -1.44
CA ARG A 164 10.29 2.13 -1.30
C ARG A 164 10.58 2.56 0.13
N ALA A 165 9.76 2.17 1.10
CA ALA A 165 9.97 2.53 2.50
C ALA A 165 11.14 1.77 3.14
N ALA A 166 11.27 0.47 2.84
CA ALA A 166 12.41 -0.33 3.26
C ALA A 166 12.62 -1.53 2.32
N GLU A 167 13.87 -1.98 2.18
CA GLU A 167 14.22 -3.09 1.27
C GLU A 167 13.45 -4.39 1.58
N PHE A 168 13.22 -4.70 2.85
CA PHE A 168 12.51 -5.91 3.25
C PHE A 168 11.00 -5.87 2.95
N MET A 169 10.43 -4.72 2.59
CA MET A 169 9.00 -4.57 2.30
C MET A 169 8.57 -5.36 1.07
N VAL A 170 9.48 -5.55 0.11
CA VAL A 170 9.23 -6.34 -1.09
C VAL A 170 8.88 -7.78 -0.71
N ASP A 171 9.68 -8.40 0.16
CA ASP A 171 9.44 -9.77 0.58
C ASP A 171 8.11 -9.87 1.37
N ARG A 172 7.76 -8.84 2.16
CA ARG A 172 6.48 -8.84 2.90
C ARG A 172 5.26 -8.69 2.01
N ILE A 173 5.37 -7.90 0.96
CA ILE A 173 4.33 -7.78 -0.06
C ILE A 173 4.25 -9.06 -0.89
N ASP A 174 5.37 -9.69 -1.22
CA ASP A 174 5.39 -10.99 -1.90
C ASP A 174 4.65 -12.05 -1.09
N ASP A 175 4.98 -12.18 0.21
CA ASP A 175 4.32 -13.12 1.12
C ASP A 175 2.80 -12.86 1.19
N LEU A 176 2.39 -11.59 1.32
CA LEU A 176 0.98 -11.21 1.39
C LEU A 176 0.23 -11.55 0.11
N THR A 177 0.79 -11.19 -1.05
CA THR A 177 0.16 -11.47 -2.35
C THR A 177 0.10 -12.96 -2.68
N ARG A 178 1.08 -13.75 -2.20
CA ARG A 178 1.06 -15.21 -2.30
C ARG A 178 0.01 -15.85 -1.41
N LEU A 179 -0.13 -15.37 -0.17
CA LEU A 179 -1.17 -15.81 0.77
C LEU A 179 -2.57 -15.53 0.19
N ASN A 180 -2.78 -14.37 -0.41
CA ASN A 180 -4.05 -14.05 -1.06
C ASN A 180 -4.43 -15.05 -2.15
N ARG A 181 -3.45 -15.50 -2.94
CA ARG A 181 -3.67 -16.49 -3.99
C ARG A 181 -4.07 -17.84 -3.43
N THR A 182 -3.41 -18.33 -2.37
CA THR A 182 -3.77 -19.62 -1.74
C THR A 182 -5.15 -19.57 -1.12
N LEU A 183 -5.55 -18.41 -0.61
CA LEU A 183 -6.89 -18.19 -0.10
C LEU A 183 -7.94 -18.11 -1.22
N GLY A 184 -7.56 -17.86 -2.47
CA GLY A 184 -8.48 -17.64 -3.59
C GLY A 184 -9.08 -16.23 -3.56
N LEU A 185 -8.24 -15.23 -3.33
CA LEU A 185 -8.58 -13.81 -3.39
C LEU A 185 -8.10 -13.22 -4.70
N ALA A 186 -9.01 -12.54 -5.40
CA ALA A 186 -8.62 -11.71 -6.52
C ALA A 186 -7.91 -10.48 -5.97
N GLN A 187 -6.79 -10.11 -6.58
CA GLN A 187 -6.03 -8.93 -6.20
C GLN A 187 -5.74 -8.07 -7.43
N ILE A 188 -5.89 -6.76 -7.27
CA ILE A 188 -5.64 -5.77 -8.29
C ILE A 188 -4.49 -4.91 -7.78
N LEU A 189 -3.36 -4.91 -8.48
CA LEU A 189 -2.21 -4.07 -8.18
C LEU A 189 -2.25 -2.85 -9.10
N ILE A 190 -2.19 -1.65 -8.52
CA ILE A 190 -2.28 -0.40 -9.25
C ILE A 190 -1.00 0.41 -9.01
N THR A 191 -0.38 0.85 -10.10
CA THR A 191 0.86 1.65 -10.09
C THR A 191 0.83 2.62 -11.27
N HIS A 192 1.55 3.73 -11.15
CA HIS A 192 1.62 4.73 -12.22
C HIS A 192 2.60 4.34 -13.32
N THR A 193 3.73 3.72 -12.95
CA THR A 193 4.78 3.32 -13.90
C THR A 193 5.53 2.08 -13.44
N MET A 194 6.12 1.34 -14.39
CA MET A 194 7.09 0.27 -14.09
C MET A 194 8.37 0.79 -13.40
N ALA A 195 8.67 2.09 -13.53
CA ALA A 195 9.78 2.70 -12.81
C ALA A 195 9.52 2.77 -11.30
N ASP A 196 8.26 2.74 -10.86
CA ASP A 196 7.89 2.75 -9.45
C ASP A 196 8.40 1.49 -8.73
N LEU A 197 8.47 0.38 -9.46
CA LEU A 197 8.97 -0.92 -9.02
C LEU A 197 10.49 -1.07 -9.13
N LYS A 198 11.22 -0.04 -9.55
CA LYS A 198 12.69 0.00 -9.46
C LYS A 198 13.09 0.36 -8.04
N LEU A 199 13.79 -0.55 -7.38
CA LEU A 199 14.16 -0.48 -5.98
C LEU A 199 15.69 -0.39 -5.81
N PRO A 200 16.20 -0.06 -4.60
CA PRO A 200 17.63 0.19 -4.41
C PRO A 200 18.54 -0.99 -4.80
N THR A 201 18.05 -2.22 -4.67
CA THR A 201 18.79 -3.43 -5.05
C THR A 201 18.18 -4.12 -6.26
N ALA A 202 19.04 -4.78 -7.05
CA ALA A 202 18.61 -5.51 -8.24
C ALA A 202 17.68 -6.68 -7.88
N ASP A 203 17.99 -7.42 -6.80
CA ASP A 203 17.15 -8.51 -6.27
C ASP A 203 15.75 -8.01 -5.89
N ALA A 204 15.66 -6.89 -5.16
CA ALA A 204 14.38 -6.29 -4.81
C ALA A 204 13.58 -5.85 -6.05
N THR A 205 14.25 -5.27 -7.04
CA THR A 205 13.62 -4.86 -8.30
C THR A 205 13.08 -6.06 -9.07
N GLU A 206 13.86 -7.15 -9.18
CA GLU A 206 13.45 -8.38 -9.86
C GLU A 206 12.22 -9.00 -9.19
N LYS A 207 12.19 -9.06 -7.86
CA LYS A 207 11.03 -9.53 -7.10
C LYS A 207 9.80 -8.65 -7.31
N ALA A 208 9.96 -7.32 -7.25
CA ALA A 208 8.86 -6.38 -7.46
C ALA A 208 8.28 -6.48 -8.88
N TRP A 209 9.15 -6.64 -9.87
CA TRP A 209 8.75 -6.95 -11.26
C TRP A 209 8.06 -8.31 -11.38
N GLY A 210 8.46 -9.28 -10.55
CA GLY A 210 7.80 -10.56 -10.39
C GLY A 210 6.32 -10.46 -10.02
N PHE A 211 5.90 -9.40 -9.33
CA PHE A 211 4.48 -9.18 -9.01
C PHE A 211 3.65 -8.97 -10.28
N VAL A 212 4.18 -8.16 -11.20
CA VAL A 212 3.55 -7.87 -12.49
C VAL A 212 3.57 -9.11 -13.38
N SER A 213 4.71 -9.81 -13.47
CA SER A 213 4.83 -10.96 -14.37
C SER A 213 3.93 -12.15 -14.01
N ARG A 214 3.49 -12.24 -12.76
CA ARG A 214 2.54 -13.27 -12.31
C ARG A 214 1.08 -12.86 -12.44
N SER A 215 0.80 -11.63 -12.90
CA SER A 215 -0.56 -11.16 -13.11
C SER A 215 -1.15 -11.82 -14.36
N GLU A 216 -2.24 -12.56 -14.18
CA GLU A 216 -2.94 -13.23 -15.28
C GLU A 216 -3.58 -12.23 -16.25
N MET A 217 -3.99 -11.08 -15.72
CA MET A 217 -4.55 -9.96 -16.46
C MET A 217 -3.77 -8.69 -16.16
N VAL A 218 -3.40 -7.95 -17.21
CA VAL A 218 -2.75 -6.64 -17.08
C VAL A 218 -3.47 -5.61 -17.92
N PHE A 219 -3.83 -4.50 -17.28
CA PHE A 219 -4.46 -3.35 -17.90
C PHE A 219 -3.42 -2.23 -18.03
N MET A 220 -3.04 -1.90 -19.26
CA MET A 220 -2.05 -0.85 -19.53
C MET A 220 -2.74 0.39 -20.05
N GLY A 221 -2.66 1.49 -19.29
CA GLY A 221 -2.97 2.83 -19.77
C GLY A 221 -1.86 3.37 -20.67
N GLY A 222 -1.85 4.68 -20.95
CA GLY A 222 -0.74 5.30 -21.68
C GLY A 222 0.56 5.25 -20.89
N LEU A 223 1.58 4.59 -21.44
CA LEU A 223 2.91 4.41 -20.84
C LEU A 223 4.00 4.90 -21.78
N ASP A 224 5.10 5.41 -21.25
CA ASP A 224 6.23 5.89 -22.05
C ASP A 224 7.00 4.73 -22.69
N HIS A 225 7.69 4.98 -23.82
CA HIS A 225 8.48 3.96 -24.50
C HIS A 225 9.54 3.30 -23.59
N LYS A 226 10.14 4.08 -22.68
CA LYS A 226 11.12 3.60 -21.68
C LYS A 226 10.55 2.59 -20.69
N GLU A 227 9.23 2.52 -20.56
CA GLU A 227 8.51 1.64 -19.62
C GLU A 227 8.17 0.30 -20.26
N MET A 228 8.29 0.19 -21.59
CA MET A 228 7.97 -1.03 -22.34
C MET A 228 8.86 -2.22 -21.97
N GLY A 229 10.11 -2.01 -21.54
CA GLY A 229 11.13 -3.06 -21.34
C GLY A 229 10.60 -4.41 -20.86
N ASN A 230 10.41 -4.55 -19.54
CA ASN A 230 9.96 -5.82 -18.95
C ASN A 230 8.52 -6.21 -19.38
N LEU A 231 7.64 -5.22 -19.62
CA LEU A 231 6.27 -5.48 -20.06
C LEU A 231 6.21 -6.18 -21.42
N ALA A 232 7.05 -5.73 -22.36
CA ALA A 232 7.11 -6.28 -23.70
C ALA A 232 7.66 -7.71 -23.71
N GLU A 233 8.64 -7.99 -22.85
CA GLU A 233 9.20 -9.33 -22.68
C GLU A 233 8.19 -10.29 -22.05
N VAL A 234 7.64 -9.93 -20.89
CA VAL A 234 6.75 -10.78 -20.11
C VAL A 234 5.44 -11.09 -20.84
N PHE A 235 4.83 -10.06 -21.45
CA PHE A 235 3.52 -10.17 -22.11
C PHE A 235 3.61 -10.30 -23.64
N ALA A 236 4.81 -10.55 -24.18
CA ALA A 236 5.06 -10.72 -25.61
C ALA A 236 4.42 -9.61 -26.46
N MET A 237 4.62 -8.35 -26.09
CA MET A 237 3.97 -7.23 -26.78
C MET A 237 4.57 -7.00 -28.17
N SER A 238 3.73 -7.04 -29.19
CA SER A 238 4.09 -6.65 -30.55
C SER A 238 4.47 -5.17 -30.64
N ALA A 239 5.27 -4.81 -31.65
CA ALA A 239 5.61 -3.41 -31.92
C ALA A 239 4.37 -2.52 -32.10
N ARG A 240 3.26 -3.08 -32.60
CA ARG A 240 1.99 -2.38 -32.76
C ARG A 240 1.30 -2.09 -31.41
N GLU A 241 1.28 -3.06 -30.50
CA GLU A 241 0.74 -2.86 -29.15
C GLU A 241 1.57 -1.83 -28.37
N GLN A 242 2.90 -1.93 -28.44
CA GLN A 242 3.80 -0.96 -27.80
C GLN A 242 3.59 0.46 -28.35
N ALA A 243 3.51 0.62 -29.68
CA ALA A 243 3.24 1.91 -30.30
C ALA A 243 1.86 2.46 -29.92
N MET A 244 0.84 1.59 -29.81
CA MET A 244 -0.51 1.97 -29.40
C MET A 244 -0.53 2.53 -27.98
N VAL A 245 0.04 1.79 -27.02
CA VAL A 245 0.13 2.21 -25.62
C VAL A 245 0.95 3.51 -25.49
N THR A 246 2.07 3.62 -26.21
CA THR A 246 2.91 4.82 -26.21
C THR A 246 2.17 6.04 -26.79
N SER A 247 1.32 5.86 -27.80
CA SER A 247 0.53 6.96 -28.38
C SER A 247 -0.47 7.57 -27.39
N TRP A 248 -0.81 6.86 -26.31
CA TRP A 248 -1.74 7.32 -25.29
C TRP A 248 -1.06 8.10 -24.16
N SER A 249 0.27 8.06 -24.01
CA SER A 249 1.00 8.81 -22.97
C SER A 249 1.17 10.29 -23.28
N ALA A 250 0.81 10.74 -24.49
CA ALA A 250 0.90 12.13 -24.90
C ALA A 250 0.11 13.07 -23.95
N ARG A 251 0.72 14.19 -23.57
CA ARG A 251 0.07 15.21 -22.74
C ARG A 251 -1.13 15.82 -23.47
N GLY A 252 -2.18 16.14 -22.71
CA GLY A 252 -3.30 16.91 -23.23
C GLY A 252 -2.82 18.25 -23.77
N THR A 253 -3.27 18.63 -24.96
CA THR A 253 -2.96 19.91 -25.58
C THR A 253 -3.93 20.98 -25.07
N VAL A 254 -3.46 22.22 -24.91
CA VAL A 254 -4.37 23.35 -24.69
C VAL A 254 -5.05 23.65 -26.02
N ASN A 255 -6.38 23.60 -26.04
CA ASN A 255 -7.16 23.91 -27.21
C ASN A 255 -6.98 25.40 -27.56
N PRO A 256 -6.38 25.75 -28.71
CA PRO A 256 -6.07 27.14 -29.04
C PRO A 256 -7.32 28.02 -29.22
N LYS A 257 -8.50 27.41 -29.45
CA LYS A 257 -9.76 28.13 -29.67
C LYS A 257 -10.56 28.37 -28.40
N THR A 258 -10.42 27.50 -27.40
CA THR A 258 -11.21 27.56 -26.16
C THR A 258 -10.38 27.94 -24.94
N GLY A 259 -9.04 27.93 -25.05
CA GLY A 259 -8.10 28.19 -23.95
C GLY A 259 -8.13 27.12 -22.85
N LYS A 260 -8.91 26.05 -23.02
CA LYS A 260 -9.04 24.96 -22.05
C LYS A 260 -8.08 23.83 -22.40
N ALA A 261 -7.51 23.19 -21.38
CA ALA A 261 -6.77 21.95 -21.55
C ALA A 261 -7.71 20.86 -22.07
N ASP A 262 -7.47 20.33 -23.27
CA ASP A 262 -8.19 19.17 -23.75
C ASP A 262 -7.78 17.95 -22.90
N ALA A 263 -8.72 17.01 -22.74
CA ALA A 263 -8.42 15.75 -22.09
C ALA A 263 -7.26 15.05 -22.81
N PRO A 264 -6.28 14.47 -22.09
CA PRO A 264 -5.21 13.70 -22.71
C PRO A 264 -5.79 12.64 -23.66
N PRO A 265 -5.20 12.46 -24.84
CA PRO A 265 -5.73 11.56 -25.87
C PRO A 265 -5.82 10.09 -25.41
N GLY A 266 -5.05 9.71 -24.40
CA GLY A 266 -5.08 8.40 -23.75
C GLY A 266 -6.12 8.22 -22.64
N ARG A 267 -6.83 9.28 -22.22
CA ARG A 267 -7.73 9.20 -21.07
C ARG A 267 -8.81 8.14 -21.29
N GLY A 268 -8.87 7.18 -20.36
CA GLY A 268 -9.80 6.06 -20.38
C GLY A 268 -9.49 4.98 -21.42
N LYS A 269 -8.39 5.07 -22.17
CA LYS A 269 -7.96 4.02 -23.10
C LYS A 269 -7.00 3.06 -22.39
N PHE A 270 -7.24 1.77 -22.57
CA PHE A 270 -6.42 0.72 -21.97
C PHE A 270 -6.21 -0.42 -22.97
N LEU A 271 -5.09 -1.12 -22.81
CA LEU A 271 -4.82 -2.40 -23.46
C LEU A 271 -4.88 -3.50 -22.40
N LEU A 272 -5.83 -4.43 -22.54
CA LEU A 272 -5.89 -5.63 -21.71
C LEU A 272 -5.00 -6.71 -22.33
N LYS A 273 -4.08 -7.26 -21.54
CA LYS A 273 -3.34 -8.48 -21.86
C LYS A 273 -3.73 -9.61 -20.92
N THR A 274 -3.91 -10.80 -21.48
CA THR A 274 -4.11 -12.05 -20.75
C THR A 274 -2.94 -12.98 -21.07
N GLY A 275 -1.93 -12.98 -20.20
CA GLY A 275 -0.65 -13.63 -20.52
C GLY A 275 -0.01 -13.07 -21.81
N GLN A 276 0.37 -13.96 -22.73
CA GLN A 276 1.07 -13.61 -23.97
C GLN A 276 0.15 -13.46 -25.20
N ASP A 277 -1.16 -13.62 -25.03
CA ASP A 277 -2.13 -13.49 -26.11
C ASP A 277 -2.22 -12.05 -26.64
N LEU A 278 -2.76 -11.87 -27.84
CA LEU A 278 -2.98 -10.55 -28.44
C LEU A 278 -3.81 -9.67 -27.50
N GLY A 279 -3.33 -8.44 -27.28
CA GLY A 279 -3.98 -7.48 -26.41
C GLY A 279 -5.29 -6.97 -26.98
N LEU A 280 -6.27 -6.81 -26.10
CA LEU A 280 -7.58 -6.24 -26.41
C LEU A 280 -7.60 -4.76 -26.02
N PRO A 281 -7.58 -3.81 -26.97
CA PRO A 281 -7.75 -2.40 -26.66
C PRO A 281 -9.21 -2.10 -26.35
N PHE A 282 -9.44 -1.33 -25.28
CA PHE A 282 -10.79 -0.88 -24.91
C PHE A 282 -10.75 0.55 -24.37
N ARG A 283 -11.93 1.16 -24.28
CA ARG A 283 -12.12 2.49 -23.70
C ARG A 283 -13.17 2.43 -22.61
N VAL A 284 -12.79 2.88 -21.42
CA VAL A 284 -13.70 3.09 -20.29
C VAL A 284 -14.57 4.31 -20.59
N GLN A 285 -15.87 4.14 -20.42
CA GLN A 285 -16.85 5.21 -20.42
C GLN A 285 -17.46 5.25 -19.04
N LEU A 286 -17.25 6.37 -18.34
CA LEU A 286 -17.82 6.60 -17.03
C LEU A 286 -19.27 7.06 -17.18
N VAL A 287 -20.14 6.62 -16.28
CA VAL A 287 -21.50 7.16 -16.17
C VAL A 287 -21.49 8.50 -15.42
N ASP A 288 -22.55 9.30 -15.54
CA ASP A 288 -22.61 10.64 -14.96
C ASP A 288 -22.32 10.69 -13.45
N ALA A 289 -22.78 9.67 -12.72
CA ALA A 289 -22.52 9.54 -11.28
C ALA A 289 -21.03 9.33 -10.96
N GLU A 290 -20.27 8.65 -11.83
CA GLU A 290 -18.84 8.38 -11.65
C GLU A 290 -17.97 9.57 -12.05
N LEU A 291 -18.46 10.43 -12.96
CA LEU A 291 -17.75 11.63 -13.37
C LEU A 291 -17.60 12.63 -12.23
N ALA A 292 -18.61 12.77 -11.37
CA ALA A 292 -18.58 13.66 -10.22
C ALA A 292 -17.56 13.23 -9.14
N LEU A 293 -17.25 11.93 -9.05
CA LEU A 293 -16.33 11.36 -8.06
C LEU A 293 -14.86 11.44 -8.51
N ASN A 294 -14.60 11.46 -9.82
CA ASN A 294 -13.25 11.38 -10.40
C ASN A 294 -12.57 12.74 -10.67
N ASP A 295 -13.07 13.84 -10.07
CA ASP A 295 -12.41 15.15 -10.21
C ASP A 295 -11.25 15.32 -9.22
N THR A 296 -10.09 14.77 -9.58
CA THR A 296 -8.83 14.92 -8.83
C THR A 296 -8.19 16.30 -9.00
N ASN A 297 -8.75 17.18 -9.85
CA ASN A 297 -8.25 18.53 -10.09
C ASN A 297 -8.96 19.61 -9.26
N ARG A 298 -9.78 19.22 -8.28
CA ARG A 298 -10.48 20.16 -7.38
C ARG A 298 -9.56 21.23 -6.79
N THR A 299 -8.36 20.84 -6.32
CA THR A 299 -7.38 21.78 -5.75
C THR A 299 -6.87 22.80 -6.77
N TRP A 300 -6.70 22.41 -8.04
CA TRP A 300 -6.33 23.32 -9.13
C TRP A 300 -7.49 24.22 -9.54
N HIS A 301 -8.71 23.70 -9.59
CA HIS A 301 -9.92 24.50 -9.82
C HIS A 301 -10.12 25.54 -8.73
N ASP A 302 -9.86 25.20 -7.46
CA ASP A 302 -9.95 26.10 -6.32
C ASP A 302 -8.85 27.17 -6.32
N ALA A 303 -7.61 26.81 -6.70
CA ALA A 303 -6.50 27.75 -6.85
C ALA A 303 -6.69 28.71 -8.04
N ILE A 304 -7.19 28.21 -9.17
CA ILE A 304 -7.54 29.04 -10.33
C ILE A 304 -8.73 29.94 -9.99
N ALA A 305 -9.72 29.44 -9.25
CA ALA A 305 -10.85 30.24 -8.78
C ALA A 305 -10.44 31.29 -7.74
N SER A 306 -9.45 31.02 -6.88
CA SER A 306 -8.90 32.01 -5.94
C SER A 306 -8.08 33.09 -6.65
N MET A 307 -7.26 32.74 -7.65
CA MET A 307 -6.56 33.71 -8.50
C MET A 307 -7.54 34.59 -9.29
N ASN A 308 -8.62 34.03 -9.82
CA ASN A 308 -9.66 34.80 -10.51
C ASN A 308 -10.49 35.71 -9.58
N ARG A 309 -10.61 35.37 -8.29
CA ARG A 309 -11.26 36.22 -7.28
C ARG A 309 -10.33 37.32 -6.73
N GLY A 310 -9.02 37.16 -6.85
CA GLY A 310 -8.00 38.12 -6.40
C GLY A 310 -7.50 39.11 -7.46
N GLY A 311 -8.10 39.12 -8.65
CA GLY A 311 -7.70 39.99 -9.77
C GLY A 311 -8.01 41.47 -9.52
N GLY A 312 -7.19 42.14 -8.72
CA GLY A 312 -6.98 43.58 -8.81
C GLY A 312 -6.25 43.90 -10.11
N SER A 313 -6.78 44.87 -10.87
CA SER A 313 -6.26 45.37 -12.14
C SER A 313 -4.74 45.58 -12.12
N TYR A 314 -4.01 44.88 -12.98
CA TYR A 314 -2.58 45.08 -13.24
C TYR A 314 -2.34 46.13 -14.34
N ASP A 315 -3.15 47.20 -14.39
CA ASP A 315 -3.01 48.28 -15.38
C ASP A 315 -2.50 49.61 -14.78
N GLU A 316 -2.22 49.68 -13.47
CA GLU A 316 -1.72 50.92 -12.82
C GLU A 316 -0.22 50.90 -12.47
N LEU A 317 0.54 49.85 -12.78
CA LEU A 317 1.97 49.74 -12.44
C LEU A 317 2.94 49.99 -13.61
N LEU A 318 2.45 50.46 -14.76
CA LEU A 318 3.30 50.77 -15.92
C LEU A 318 3.45 52.27 -16.24
N ASP A 319 2.81 53.17 -15.48
CA ASP A 319 2.88 54.63 -15.72
C ASP A 319 3.79 55.42 -14.73
N GLU A 320 4.44 54.77 -13.75
CA GLU A 320 5.40 55.43 -12.84
C GLU A 320 6.88 55.03 -13.08
N ALA A 321 7.23 54.70 -14.33
CA ALA A 321 8.63 54.46 -14.72
C ALA A 321 9.06 55.26 -15.96
N VAL A 322 8.83 56.58 -15.93
CA VAL A 322 9.62 57.58 -16.66
C VAL A 322 10.49 58.35 -15.66
#